data_AF-A0A840G247-F1
#
_entry.id   AF-A0A840G247-F1
#
_cell.length_a   1.000
_cell.length_b   1.000
_cell.length_c   1.000
_cell.angle_alpha   90.00
_cell.angle_beta   90.00
_cell.angle_gamma   90.00
#
_symmetry.space_group_name_H-M   'P 1'
#
loop_
_entity.id
_entity.type
_entity.pdbx_description
1 polymer ?
#
loop_
_entity_poly.entity_id
_entity_poly.type
_entity_poly.pdbx_seq_one_letter_code
_entity_poly.pdbx_strand_id
1 'polypeptide(L)'
;MSDFLPGEVARLSLTVTNAAGAAVDPGAVVLKVKPPAGAVTDYAYGVAPEISRTGAGEYFAEILLTAAGRWAYRWELAAPNAGAAEGSIVVAKSAVLG
;
A
#
# COMPACT_ATOMS: atom_id res chain seq x y z
N MET A 1 8.84 -16.16 -6.95
CA MET A 1 10.12 -15.50 -6.65
C MET A 1 9.77 -14.27 -5.82
N SER A 2 10.47 -13.99 -4.72
CA SER A 2 10.26 -12.75 -3.95
C SER A 2 11.19 -11.69 -4.50
N ASP A 3 10.65 -10.55 -4.91
CA ASP A 3 11.43 -9.46 -5.49
C ASP A 3 12.07 -8.56 -4.43
N PHE A 4 11.88 -8.87 -3.13
CA PHE A 4 12.28 -7.99 -2.02
C PHE A 4 13.10 -8.66 -0.92
N LEU A 5 14.01 -7.87 -0.34
CA LEU A 5 14.75 -8.13 0.91
C LEU A 5 14.40 -7.09 2.00
N PRO A 6 14.65 -7.39 3.29
CA PRO A 6 14.49 -6.43 4.35
C PRO A 6 15.40 -5.21 4.15
N GLY A 7 14.84 -4.01 4.33
CA GLY A 7 15.51 -2.73 4.08
C GLY A 7 15.14 -2.10 2.73
N GLU A 8 14.47 -2.83 1.84
CA GLU A 8 13.99 -2.28 0.57
C GLU A 8 12.62 -1.62 0.71
N VAL A 9 12.28 -0.79 -0.28
CA VAL A 9 11.02 -0.05 -0.33
C VAL A 9 10.13 -0.66 -1.42
N ALA A 10 8.91 -1.04 -1.05
CA ALA A 10 7.90 -1.49 -1.99
C ALA A 10 6.94 -0.35 -2.34
N ARG A 11 6.65 -0.20 -3.64
CA ARG A 11 5.62 0.71 -4.14
C ARG A 11 4.28 0.00 -4.25
N LEU A 12 3.31 0.41 -3.43
CA LEU A 12 1.93 -0.05 -3.50
C LEU A 12 1.13 0.97 -4.30
N SER A 13 0.51 0.56 -5.40
CA SER A 13 -0.28 1.47 -6.25
C SER A 13 -1.78 1.25 -6.05
N LEU A 14 -2.55 2.32 -6.20
CA LEU A 14 -4.01 2.31 -6.16
C LEU A 14 -4.55 3.17 -7.31
N THR A 15 -5.48 2.59 -8.07
CA THR A 15 -6.26 3.30 -9.08
C THR A 15 -7.74 3.25 -8.69
N VAL A 16 -8.39 4.40 -8.64
CA VAL A 16 -9.79 4.56 -8.28
C VAL A 16 -10.56 5.06 -9.49
N THR A 17 -11.61 4.34 -9.86
CA THR A 17 -12.50 4.69 -10.97
C THR A 17 -13.96 4.67 -10.52
N ASN A 18 -14.80 5.47 -11.17
CA ASN A 18 -16.25 5.39 -10.98
C ASN A 18 -16.84 4.23 -11.80
N ALA A 19 -18.17 4.02 -11.70
CA ALA A 19 -18.86 2.96 -12.44
C ALA A 19 -18.78 3.11 -13.98
N ALA A 20 -18.43 4.30 -14.49
CA ALA A 20 -18.20 4.55 -15.90
C ALA A 20 -16.72 4.34 -16.33
N GLY A 21 -15.86 3.92 -15.40
CA GLY A 21 -14.43 3.70 -15.66
C GLY A 21 -13.57 4.96 -15.67
N ALA A 22 -14.14 6.14 -15.36
CA ALA A 22 -13.38 7.38 -15.30
C ALA A 22 -12.61 7.47 -13.97
N ALA A 23 -11.35 7.91 -14.03
CA ALA A 23 -10.50 8.10 -12.86
C ALA A 23 -11.04 9.24 -11.98
N VAL A 24 -11.24 8.96 -10.69
CA VAL A 24 -11.88 9.89 -9.74
C VAL A 24 -11.29 9.73 -8.34
N ASP A 25 -11.23 10.82 -7.59
CA ASP A 25 -10.74 10.76 -6.21
C ASP A 25 -11.85 10.30 -5.24
N PRO A 26 -11.55 9.42 -4.27
CA PRO A 26 -12.43 9.11 -3.16
C PRO A 26 -12.43 10.24 -2.11
N GLY A 27 -13.36 10.20 -1.16
CA GLY A 27 -13.41 11.21 -0.08
C GLY A 27 -12.25 11.11 0.91
N ALA A 28 -11.67 9.92 1.05
CA ALA A 28 -10.46 9.67 1.83
C ALA A 28 -9.74 8.44 1.27
N VAL A 29 -8.42 8.38 1.47
CA VAL A 29 -7.57 7.22 1.16
C VAL A 29 -6.79 6.86 2.42
N VAL A 30 -6.98 5.64 2.90
CA VAL A 30 -6.20 5.06 4.00
C VAL A 30 -5.58 3.76 3.53
N LEU A 31 -4.28 3.61 3.73
CA LEU A 31 -3.57 2.36 3.53
C LEU A 31 -3.28 1.73 4.89
N LYS A 32 -3.70 0.49 5.07
CA LYS A 32 -3.33 -0.35 6.20
C LYS A 32 -2.24 -1.31 5.77
N VAL A 33 -1.14 -1.39 6.51
CA VAL A 33 -0.06 -2.35 6.24
C VAL A 33 0.19 -3.20 7.47
N LYS A 34 0.28 -4.52 7.27
CA LYS A 34 0.60 -5.50 8.30
C LYS A 34 1.92 -6.22 7.96
N PRO A 35 2.99 -6.05 8.76
CA PRO A 35 4.19 -6.87 8.68
C PRO A 35 3.92 -8.32 9.13
N PRO A 36 4.80 -9.28 8.81
CA PRO A 36 4.57 -10.71 9.01
C PRO A 36 4.24 -11.10 10.46
N ALA A 37 4.83 -10.41 11.44
CA ALA A 37 4.67 -10.68 12.87
C ALA A 37 4.34 -9.43 13.71
N GLY A 38 3.94 -8.32 13.08
CA GLY A 38 3.66 -7.07 13.79
C GLY A 38 2.21 -6.59 13.67
N ALA A 39 1.96 -5.43 14.27
CA ALA A 39 0.66 -4.77 14.27
C ALA A 39 0.37 -4.08 12.92
N VAL A 40 -0.91 -3.84 12.66
CA VAL A 40 -1.33 -3.03 11.52
C VAL A 40 -0.96 -1.57 11.76
N THR A 41 -0.33 -0.94 10.77
CA THR A 41 -0.09 0.51 10.73
C THR A 41 -1.03 1.14 9.69
N ASP A 42 -1.67 2.25 10.07
CA ASP A 42 -2.54 3.03 9.20
C ASP A 42 -1.79 4.25 8.65
N TYR A 43 -1.83 4.45 7.34
CA TYR A 43 -1.27 5.59 6.61
C TYR A 43 -2.42 6.32 5.92
N ALA A 44 -2.66 7.59 6.27
CA ALA A 44 -3.73 8.39 5.67
C ALA A 44 -3.17 9.41 4.67
N TYR A 45 -3.72 9.47 3.46
CA TYR A 45 -3.32 10.47 2.47
C TYR A 45 -3.56 11.89 3.00
N GLY A 46 -2.58 12.78 2.78
CA GLY A 46 -2.59 14.15 3.31
C GLY A 46 -2.06 14.29 4.75
N VAL A 47 -1.75 13.16 5.41
CA VAL A 47 -1.13 13.14 6.76
C VAL A 47 0.17 12.34 6.73
N ALA A 48 0.12 11.12 6.19
CA ALA A 48 1.28 10.24 6.07
C ALA A 48 2.13 10.63 4.84
N PRO A 49 3.43 10.93 5.01
CA PRO A 49 4.32 11.30 3.91
C PRO A 49 4.56 10.16 2.91
N GLU A 50 4.31 8.91 3.29
CA GLU A 50 4.51 7.74 2.45
C GLU A 50 3.52 7.68 1.29
N ILE A 51 2.36 8.35 1.38
CA ILE A 51 1.32 8.32 0.35
C ILE A 51 1.38 9.58 -0.50
N SER A 52 1.53 9.38 -1.81
CA SER A 52 1.50 10.43 -2.83
C SER A 52 0.35 10.22 -3.81
N ARG A 53 -0.15 11.32 -4.37
CA ARG A 53 -1.14 11.35 -5.46
C ARG A 53 -0.48 11.86 -6.73
N THR A 54 -0.58 11.10 -7.83
CA THR A 54 -0.01 11.47 -9.13
C THR A 54 -1.04 12.06 -10.09
N GLY A 55 -2.32 11.80 -9.84
CA GLY A 55 -3.43 12.23 -10.67
C GLY A 55 -4.77 11.94 -10.01
N ALA A 56 -5.87 12.28 -10.68
CA ALA A 56 -7.20 11.93 -10.20
C ALA A 56 -7.33 10.40 -10.08
N GLY A 57 -7.71 9.92 -8.90
CA GLY A 57 -7.85 8.50 -8.61
C GLY A 57 -6.53 7.72 -8.59
N GLU A 58 -5.38 8.35 -8.74
CA GLU A 58 -4.08 7.68 -8.81
C GLU A 58 -3.23 7.99 -7.58
N TYR A 59 -2.98 6.95 -6.79
CA TYR A 59 -2.21 7.04 -5.57
C TYR A 59 -1.14 5.96 -5.54
N PHE A 60 -0.04 6.24 -4.85
CA PHE A 60 0.90 5.20 -4.47
C PHE A 60 1.42 5.45 -3.06
N ALA A 61 1.83 4.38 -2.40
CA ALA A 61 2.57 4.42 -1.15
C ALA A 61 3.94 3.77 -1.30
N GLU A 62 4.96 4.36 -0.69
CA GLU A 62 6.30 3.80 -0.58
C GLU A 62 6.52 3.27 0.83
N ILE A 63 6.53 1.94 0.98
CA ILE A 63 6.58 1.26 2.27
C ILE A 63 7.93 0.58 2.46
N LEU A 64 8.65 0.98 3.52
CA LEU A 64 9.88 0.31 3.93
C LEU A 64 9.58 -1.07 4.52
N LEU A 65 10.12 -2.10 3.90
CA LEU A 65 9.95 -3.49 4.30
C LEU A 65 11.03 -3.88 5.32
N THR A 66 10.70 -3.84 6.61
CA THR A 66 11.69 -4.01 7.68
C THR A 66 11.97 -5.45 8.10
N ALA A 67 11.19 -6.41 7.61
CA ALA A 67 11.26 -7.80 8.05
C ALA A 67 10.97 -8.77 6.90
N ALA A 68 11.65 -9.92 6.91
CA ALA A 68 11.37 -11.01 6.00
C ALA A 68 10.04 -11.70 6.35
N GLY A 69 9.33 -12.17 5.33
CA GLY A 69 8.04 -12.85 5.46
C GLY A 69 6.96 -12.22 4.59
N ARG A 70 5.71 -12.63 4.82
CA ARG A 70 4.55 -12.13 4.07
C ARG A 70 3.97 -10.88 4.72
N TRP A 71 4.07 -9.76 4.03
CA TRP A 71 3.39 -8.52 4.36
C TRP A 71 2.01 -8.49 3.70
N ALA A 72 0.99 -8.00 4.39
CA ALA A 72 -0.35 -7.78 3.84
C ALA A 72 -0.67 -6.29 3.85
N TYR A 73 -1.44 -5.83 2.87
CA TYR A 73 -1.90 -4.46 2.85
C TYR A 73 -3.34 -4.35 2.36
N ARG A 74 -4.00 -3.26 2.76
CA ARG A 74 -5.36 -2.92 2.35
C ARG A 74 -5.51 -1.43 2.18
N TRP A 75 -5.93 -1.00 1.01
CA TRP A 75 -6.45 0.34 0.76
C TRP A 75 -7.92 0.39 1.15
N GLU A 76 -8.32 1.45 1.85
CA GLU A 76 -9.69 1.74 2.24
C GLU A 76 -10.05 3.16 1.79
N LEU A 77 -11.21 3.27 1.13
CA LEU A 77 -11.68 4.50 0.51
C LEU A 77 -13.02 4.93 1.07
N ALA A 78 -13.21 6.24 1.24
CA ALA A 78 -14.47 6.83 1.68
C ALA A 78 -15.30 7.38 0.50
N ALA A 79 -16.60 7.56 0.73
CA ALA A 79 -17.54 8.15 -0.23
C ALA A 79 -17.07 9.55 -0.68
N PRO A 80 -17.34 9.98 -1.93
CA PRO A 80 -18.31 9.40 -2.87
C PRO A 80 -17.82 8.18 -3.67
N ASN A 81 -16.51 7.91 -3.72
CA ASN A 81 -15.94 6.77 -4.45
C ASN A 81 -15.38 5.73 -3.48
N ALA A 82 -16.24 5.22 -2.60
CA ALA A 82 -15.87 4.25 -1.57
C ALA A 82 -15.49 2.89 -2.17
N GLY A 83 -14.64 2.15 -1.46
CA GLY A 83 -14.15 0.86 -1.91
C GLY A 83 -12.96 0.39 -1.09
N ALA A 84 -12.44 -0.79 -1.44
CA ALA A 84 -11.21 -1.31 -0.87
C ALA A 84 -10.47 -2.17 -1.88
N ALA A 85 -9.14 -2.22 -1.74
CA ALA A 85 -8.28 -3.13 -2.49
C ALA A 85 -7.24 -3.72 -1.55
N GLU A 86 -6.89 -4.99 -1.71
CA GLU A 86 -5.93 -5.66 -0.84
C GLU A 86 -4.89 -6.44 -1.62
N GLY A 87 -3.77 -6.72 -0.98
CA GLY A 87 -2.70 -7.51 -1.57
C GLY A 87 -1.68 -7.95 -0.54
N SER A 88 -0.62 -8.59 -1.04
CA SER A 88 0.49 -9.02 -0.18
C SER A 88 1.82 -8.95 -0.92
N ILE A 89 2.88 -8.68 -0.16
CA ILE A 89 4.26 -8.72 -0.64
C ILE A 89 4.99 -9.85 0.09
N VAL A 90 5.79 -10.63 -0.64
CA VAL A 90 6.68 -11.64 -0.05
C VAL A 90 8.09 -11.06 0.00
N VAL A 91 8.68 -11.01 1.19
CA VAL A 91 10.05 -10.55 1.43
C VAL A 91 10.90 -11.75 1.82
N ALA A 92 11.96 -12.02 1.08
CA ALA A 92 12.88 -13.13 1.37
C ALA A 92 13.79 -12.81 2.55
N LYS A 93 14.34 -13.85 3.18
CA LYS A 93 15.52 -13.68 4.02
C LYS A 93 16.73 -13.39 3.13
N SER A 94 17.67 -12.58 3.63
CA SER A 94 18.96 -12.43 2.96
C SER A 94 19.68 -13.78 2.92
N ALA A 95 20.18 -14.15 1.75
CA ALA A 95 21.04 -15.32 1.59
C ALA A 95 22.50 -15.05 2.01
N VAL A 96 22.86 -13.78 2.23
CA VAL A 96 24.23 -13.34 2.56
C VAL A 96 24.38 -13.04 4.06
N LEU A 97 23.35 -12.44 4.66
CA LEU A 97 23.36 -12.00 6.06
C LEU A 97 22.58 -12.97 6.99
N GLY A 98 22.22 -14.14 6.45
CA GLY A 98 21.37 -15.15 7.11
C GLY A 98 22.10 -16.06 8.08
#